data_AF-A0A645GP90-F1
#
_entry.id   AF-A0A645GP90-F1
#
_cell.length_a   1.000
_cell.length_b   1.000
_cell.length_c   1.000
_cell.angle_alpha   90.00
_cell.angle_beta   90.00
_cell.angle_gamma   90.00
#
_symmetry.space_group_name_H-M   'P 1'
#
loop_
_entity.id
_entity.type
_entity.pdbx_description
1 polymer ?
#
loop_
_entity_poly.entity_id
_entity_poly.type
_entity_poly.pdbx_seq_one_letter_code
_entity_poly.pdbx_strand_id
1 'polypeptide(L)' 'MTCPGGCLGGGGQSIPTTWEIRQKRADSIYKEDSLKPIRKSHENPAIKAIYDEFLKEPLGHHSHELLHTKYTERGIF' A
#
# COMPACT_ATOMS: atom_id res chain seq x y z
N MET A 1 -4.40 -7.20 -8.72
CA MET A 1 -4.02 -8.08 -7.58
C MET A 1 -4.17 -9.52 -8.02
N THR A 2 -3.18 -10.38 -7.75
CA THR A 2 -3.19 -11.78 -8.22
C THR A 2 -3.98 -12.73 -7.29
N CYS A 3 -4.09 -12.41 -6.00
CA CYS A 3 -4.79 -13.26 -5.03
C CYS A 3 -6.30 -12.94 -4.97
N PRO A 4 -7.19 -13.95 -4.93
CA PRO A 4 -8.62 -13.74 -4.69
C PRO A 4 -8.88 -13.05 -3.36
N GLY A 5 -9.57 -11.91 -3.39
CA GLY A 5 -9.82 -11.07 -2.21
C GLY A 5 -8.62 -10.24 -1.76
N GLY A 6 -7.59 -10.06 -2.60
CA GLY A 6 -6.44 -9.21 -2.31
C GLY A 6 -5.43 -9.83 -1.34
N CYS A 7 -4.61 -8.99 -0.69
CA CYS A 7 -3.52 -9.43 0.20
C CYS A 7 -4.00 -10.33 1.35
N LEU A 8 -5.21 -10.08 1.86
CA LEU A 8 -5.83 -10.82 2.96
C LEU A 8 -6.15 -12.28 2.59
N GLY A 9 -6.12 -12.60 1.30
CA GLY A 9 -6.28 -13.93 0.73
C GLY A 9 -4.98 -14.57 0.25
N GLY A 10 -3.82 -13.97 0.52
CA GLY A 10 -2.53 -14.42 0.00
C GLY A 10 -2.12 -15.80 0.51
N GLY A 11 -1.29 -16.50 -0.26
CA GLY A 11 -0.88 -17.89 0.04
C GLY A 11 -0.10 -18.07 1.35
N GLY A 12 0.42 -16.99 1.96
CA GLY A 12 1.07 -17.00 3.27
C GLY A 12 0.12 -16.73 4.45
N GLN A 13 -1.18 -16.56 4.22
CA GLN A 13 -2.16 -16.29 5.29
C GLN A 13 -2.59 -17.58 5.99
N SER A 14 -3.01 -17.49 7.25
CA SER A 14 -3.47 -18.65 8.04
C SER A 14 -4.66 -19.37 7.38
N ILE A 15 -4.63 -20.70 7.35
CA ILE A 15 -5.66 -21.57 6.78
C ILE A 15 -6.64 -22.00 7.91
N PRO A 16 -7.97 -22.00 7.67
CA PRO A 16 -8.63 -21.69 6.40
C PRO A 16 -8.69 -20.19 6.12
N THR A 17 -8.63 -19.83 4.83
CA THR A 17 -8.89 -18.46 4.37
C THR A 17 -10.16 -18.47 3.52
N THR A 18 -11.32 -18.58 4.18
CA THR A 18 -12.65 -18.49 3.56
C THR A 18 -13.03 -17.04 3.25
N TRP A 19 -14.07 -16.80 2.46
CA TRP A 19 -14.58 -15.44 2.21
C TRP A 19 -15.01 -14.72 3.49
N GLU A 20 -15.67 -15.43 4.41
CA GLU A 20 -16.06 -14.86 5.71
C GLU A 20 -14.84 -14.41 6.54
N ILE A 21 -13.77 -15.22 6.56
CA ILE A 21 -12.53 -14.88 7.26
C ILE A 21 -11.86 -13.67 6.61
N ARG A 22 -11.84 -13.59 5.27
CA ARG A 22 -11.32 -12.40 4.56
C ARG A 22 -12.11 -11.14 4.91
N GLN A 23 -13.43 -11.24 4.98
CA GLN A 23 -14.29 -10.11 5.36
C GLN A 23 -13.98 -9.64 6.78
N LYS A 24 -13.91 -10.56 7.76
CA LYS A 24 -13.54 -10.24 9.15
C LYS A 24 -12.16 -9.57 9.26
N ARG A 25 -11.18 -10.01 8.46
CA ARG A 25 -9.85 -9.38 8.38
C ARG A 25 -9.95 -7.94 7.83
N ALA A 26 -10.72 -7.74 6.77
CA ALA A 26 -10.92 -6.41 6.17
C ALA A 26 -11.63 -5.46 7.15
N ASP A 27 -12.71 -5.90 7.78
CA ASP A 27 -13.50 -5.10 8.73
C ASP A 27 -12.64 -4.62 9.89
N SER A 28 -11.76 -5.48 10.42
CA SER A 28 -10.84 -5.09 11.50
C SER A 28 -9.86 -4.00 11.06
N ILE A 29 -9.30 -4.10 9.85
CA ILE A 29 -8.32 -3.13 9.33
C ILE A 29 -9.01 -1.79 9.06
N TYR A 30 -10.15 -1.80 8.36
CA TYR A 30 -10.86 -0.55 8.04
C TYR A 30 -11.45 0.12 9.27
N LYS A 31 -11.88 -0.65 10.28
CA LYS A 31 -12.29 -0.08 11.56
C LYS A 31 -11.13 0.64 12.22
N GLU A 32 -9.94 0.04 12.26
CA GLU A 32 -8.74 0.66 12.85
C GLU A 32 -8.34 1.96 12.12
N ASP A 33 -8.29 1.92 10.79
CA ASP A 33 -7.96 3.09 9.95
C ASP A 33 -8.98 4.23 10.11
N SER A 34 -10.27 3.90 10.16
CA SER A 34 -11.34 4.90 10.29
C SER A 34 -11.25 5.72 11.58
N LEU A 35 -10.69 5.12 12.65
CA LEU A 35 -10.51 5.73 13.96
C LEU A 35 -9.25 6.61 14.04
N LYS A 36 -8.39 6.61 13.01
CA LYS A 36 -7.22 7.48 12.99
C LYS A 36 -7.64 8.94 12.78
N PRO A 37 -7.04 9.88 13.55
CA PRO A 37 -7.31 11.31 13.36
C PRO A 37 -6.74 11.84 12.04
N ILE A 38 -5.64 11.25 11.55
CA ILE A 38 -5.01 11.58 10.27
C ILE A 38 -5.02 10.33 9.40
N ARG A 39 -5.69 10.39 8.25
CA ARG A 39 -5.83 9.26 7.32
C ARG A 39 -5.29 9.51 5.92
N LYS A 40 -5.14 10.78 5.52
CA LYS A 40 -4.62 11.12 4.20
C LYS A 40 -3.10 11.27 4.28
N SER A 41 -2.38 10.63 3.36
CA SER A 41 -0.92 10.63 3.36
C SER A 41 -0.32 12.04 3.30
N HIS A 42 -0.92 12.96 2.53
CA HIS A 42 -0.45 14.35 2.43
C HIS A 42 -0.77 15.22 3.66
N GLU A 43 -1.58 14.73 4.60
CA GLU A 43 -1.82 15.38 5.90
C GLU A 43 -0.85 14.84 6.98
N ASN A 44 -0.16 13.72 6.74
CA ASN A 44 0.74 13.09 7.70
C ASN A 44 2.03 13.91 7.92
N PRO A 45 2.35 14.33 9.17
CA PRO A 45 3.55 15.12 9.46
C PRO A 45 4.87 14.46 9.05
N ALA A 46 4.99 13.14 9.17
CA ALA A 46 6.20 12.42 8.76
C ALA A 46 6.39 12.42 7.24
N ILE A 47 5.29 12.36 6.49
CA ILE A 47 5.32 12.49 5.02
C ILE A 47 5.71 13.91 4.62
N LYS A 48 5.15 14.94 5.28
CA LYS A 48 5.56 16.32 5.02
C LYS A 48 7.05 16.53 5.28
N ALA A 49 7.54 16.09 6.45
CA ALA A 49 8.95 16.23 6.82
C ALA A 49 9.90 15.56 5.81
N ILE A 50 9.65 14.32 5.39
CA ILE A 50 10.54 13.66 4.42
C ILE A 50 10.52 14.35 3.05
N TYR A 51 9.40 14.93 2.61
CA TYR A 51 9.35 15.71 1.39
C TYR A 51 10.05 17.07 1.56
N ASP A 52 9.83 17.80 2.64
CA ASP A 52 10.46 19.10 2.86
C ASP A 52 12.00 18.96 2.98
N GLU A 53 12.46 17.97 3.73
CA GLU A 53 13.87 17.81 4.09
C GLU A 53 14.66 17.05 3.02
N PHE A 54 14.07 16.03 2.38
CA PHE A 54 14.80 15.08 1.55
C PHE A 54 14.26 14.94 0.11
N LEU A 55 13.01 14.51 -0.07
CA LEU A 55 12.47 14.18 -1.41
C LEU A 55 12.10 15.40 -2.26
N LYS A 56 11.95 16.57 -1.62
CA LYS A 56 11.59 17.90 -2.17
C LYS A 56 10.19 18.00 -2.75
N GLU A 57 9.90 17.25 -3.81
CA GLU A 57 8.61 17.30 -4.48
C GLU A 57 8.17 15.94 -5.00
N PRO A 58 6.85 15.63 -4.96
CA PRO A 58 6.31 14.47 -5.67
C PRO A 58 6.65 14.55 -7.15
N LEU A 59 6.99 13.42 -7.76
CA LEU A 59 7.40 13.32 -9.17
C LEU A 59 8.70 14.07 -9.55
N GLY A 60 9.37 14.73 -8.59
CA GLY A 60 10.68 15.35 -8.80
C GLY A 60 11.81 14.33 -8.99
N HIS A 61 13.02 14.83 -9.29
CA HIS A 61 14.16 13.97 -9.64
C HIS A 61 14.47 12.89 -8.59
N HIS A 62 14.63 13.27 -7.31
CA HIS A 62 14.90 12.32 -6.22
C HIS A 62 13.74 11.35 -5.98
N SER A 63 12.49 11.83 -6.04
CA SER A 63 11.31 10.97 -5.93
C SER A 63 11.25 9.95 -7.06
N HIS A 64 11.59 10.35 -8.29
CA HIS A 64 11.60 9.46 -9.45
C HIS A 64 12.75 8.44 -9.38
N GLU A 65 13.90 8.80 -8.85
CA GLU A 65 15.03 7.88 -8.69
C GLU A 65 14.73 6.79 -7.63
N LEU A 66 14.12 7.17 -6.51
CA LEU A 66 13.96 6.29 -5.35
C LEU A 66 12.61 5.55 -5.30
N LEU A 67 11.53 6.18 -5.75
CA LEU A 67 10.16 5.69 -5.53
C LEU A 67 9.47 5.22 -6.83
N HIS A 68 10.04 5.53 -7.99
CA HIS A 68 9.48 5.09 -9.27
C HIS A 68 10.27 3.90 -9.82
N THR A 69 9.65 3.17 -10.74
CA THR A 69 10.27 2.03 -11.40
C THR A 69 9.84 1.96 -12.86
N LYS A 70 10.48 1.08 -13.63
CA LYS A 70 10.18 0.84 -15.03
C LYS A 70 9.97 -0.65 -15.27
N TYR A 71 9.09 -0.96 -16.21
CA TYR A 71 8.87 -2.32 -16.68
C TYR A 71 9.67 -2.55 -17.96
N THR A 72 10.14 -3.78 -18.16
CA THR A 72 10.76 -4.21 -19.40
C THR A 72 9.81 -5.19 -20.06
N GLU A 73 9.50 -4.95 -21.33
CA GLU A 73 8.69 -5.87 -22.13
C GLU A 73 9.34 -7.25 -22.12
N ARG A 74 8.54 -8.27 -21.81
CA ARG A 74 8.98 -9.66 -21.87
C ARG A 74 8.41 -10.28 -23.13
N GLY A 75 9.27 -11.01 -23.85
CA GLY A 75 8.83 -11.79 -25.00
C GLY A 75 7.77 -12.81 -24.63
N ILE A 76 7.04 -13.26 -25.64
CA ILE A 76 6.09 -14.36 -25.54
C ILE A 76 6.92 -15.65 -25.60
N PHE A 77 6.80 -16.51 -24.58
CA PHE A 77 7.30 -17.88 -24.68
C PHE A 77 6.54 -18.66 -25.75
#